data_AF-A0A966XJK2-F1
#
_entry.id   AF-A0A966XJK2-F1
#
_cell.length_a   1.000
_cell.length_b   1.000
_cell.length_c   1.000
_cell.angle_alpha   90.00
_cell.angle_beta   90.00
_cell.angle_gamma   90.00
#
_symmetry.space_group_name_H-M   'P 1'
#
loop_
_entity.id
_entity.type
_entity.pdbx_description
1 polymer ?
#
loop_
_entity_poly.entity_id
_entity_poly.type
_entity_poly.pdbx_seq_one_letter_code
_entity_poly.pdbx_strand_id
1 'polypeptide(L)'
;MKIINIIKITFPRSIFLMLSLVGYLSAQAPVPQPPQINASSYILMDFNTGTVLAEREIDSRVEPASLTKLMTAYVIFKAIEEEQMSLNELVLVSERAWRTEGSRMFIEVGDQVRVDDLLRGMIIQSGNDASVALAEHLAGSEAAFANLMMYYADLLGMTGSSFMNAT
;
A
#
# COMPACT_ATOMS: atom_id res chain seq x y z
N MET A 1 -72.45 -9.80 41.25
CA MET A 1 -71.73 -10.44 40.14
C MET A 1 -71.80 -9.50 38.92
N LYS A 2 -70.74 -8.73 38.62
CA LYS A 2 -70.68 -7.85 37.43
C LYS A 2 -69.60 -8.41 36.50
N ILE A 3 -70.02 -8.76 35.29
CA ILE A 3 -69.17 -9.30 34.22
C ILE A 3 -68.48 -8.11 33.54
N ILE A 4 -67.15 -8.13 33.48
CA ILE A 4 -66.34 -7.13 32.77
C ILE A 4 -66.22 -7.59 31.32
N ASN A 5 -66.74 -6.80 30.37
CA ASN A 5 -66.54 -7.02 28.94
C ASN A 5 -65.14 -6.60 28.54
N ILE A 6 -64.34 -7.55 28.07
CA ILE A 6 -63.03 -7.29 27.47
C ILE A 6 -63.25 -6.97 25.98
N ILE A 7 -63.00 -5.72 25.59
CA ILE A 7 -62.98 -5.30 24.19
C ILE A 7 -61.78 -5.98 23.52
N LYS A 8 -62.03 -6.91 22.59
CA LYS A 8 -60.99 -7.49 21.73
C LYS A 8 -60.62 -6.46 20.67
N ILE A 9 -59.50 -5.76 20.87
CA ILE A 9 -58.91 -4.90 19.85
C ILE A 9 -58.18 -5.80 18.86
N THR A 10 -58.78 -6.01 17.67
CA THR A 10 -58.16 -6.78 16.60
C THR A 10 -57.34 -5.83 15.73
N PHE A 11 -56.01 -5.86 15.87
CA PHE A 11 -55.12 -5.10 14.97
C PHE A 11 -55.05 -5.78 13.60
N PRO A 12 -55.21 -5.04 12.48
CA PRO A 12 -55.11 -5.62 11.14
C PRO A 12 -53.66 -6.07 10.87
N ARG A 13 -53.50 -7.28 10.32
CA ARG A 13 -52.20 -7.90 9.97
C ARG A 13 -51.28 -6.99 9.14
N SER A 14 -51.86 -6.08 8.35
CA SER A 14 -51.15 -5.11 7.51
C SER A 14 -50.35 -4.07 8.32
N ILE A 15 -50.81 -3.68 9.51
CA ILE A 15 -50.10 -2.75 10.40
C ILE A 15 -48.89 -3.43 11.05
N PHE A 16 -49.01 -4.72 11.34
CA PHE A 16 -47.90 -5.51 11.91
C PHE A 16 -46.76 -5.72 10.90
N LEU A 17 -47.11 -5.93 9.62
CA LEU A 17 -46.12 -6.04 8.54
C LEU A 17 -45.38 -4.70 8.28
N MET A 18 -46.08 -3.57 8.39
CA MET A 18 -45.44 -2.25 8.20
C MET A 18 -44.51 -1.89 9.37
N LEU A 19 -44.87 -2.22 10.62
CA LEU A 19 -43.99 -2.00 11.77
C LEU A 19 -42.72 -2.87 11.71
N SER A 20 -42.81 -4.11 11.19
CA SER A 20 -41.62 -4.94 11.03
C SER A 20 -40.64 -4.39 9.98
N LEU A 21 -41.13 -3.76 8.91
CA LEU A 21 -40.25 -3.21 7.86
C LEU A 21 -39.47 -1.98 8.33
N VAL A 22 -40.07 -1.14 9.18
CA VAL A 22 -39.41 0.06 9.73
C VAL A 22 -38.29 -0.31 10.71
N GLY A 23 -38.43 -1.41 11.47
CA GLY A 23 -37.41 -1.88 12.41
C GLY A 23 -36.11 -2.37 11.76
N TYR A 24 -36.18 -2.93 10.55
CA TYR A 24 -34.98 -3.38 9.81
C TYR A 24 -34.16 -2.23 9.23
N LEU A 25 -34.78 -1.06 8.97
CA LEU A 25 -34.08 0.11 8.41
C LEU A 25 -33.27 0.89 9.46
N SER A 26 -33.40 0.59 10.75
CA SER A 26 -32.84 1.39 11.85
C SER A 26 -31.67 0.73 12.61
N ALA A 27 -31.15 -0.40 12.13
CA ALA A 27 -30.12 -1.16 12.85
C ALA A 27 -28.67 -0.94 12.34
N GLN A 28 -28.39 0.16 11.64
CA GLN A 28 -27.00 0.55 11.37
C GLN A 28 -26.46 1.36 12.53
N ALA A 29 -25.48 0.80 13.24
CA ALA A 29 -24.70 1.56 14.22
C ALA A 29 -24.03 2.75 13.51
N PRO A 30 -23.97 3.94 14.13
CA PRO A 30 -23.33 5.10 13.53
C PRO A 30 -21.85 4.80 13.29
N VAL A 31 -21.37 5.08 12.08
CA VAL A 31 -19.93 5.01 11.77
C VAL A 31 -19.23 6.10 12.60
N PRO A 32 -18.24 5.76 13.44
CA PRO A 32 -17.53 6.74 14.22
C PRO A 32 -16.73 7.67 13.31
N GLN A 33 -16.58 8.94 13.71
CA GLN A 33 -15.66 9.82 13.02
C GLN A 33 -14.21 9.34 13.19
N PRO A 34 -13.34 9.49 12.18
CA PRO A 34 -11.93 9.19 12.31
C PRO A 34 -11.28 9.95 13.48
N PRO A 35 -10.31 9.34 14.18
CA PRO A 35 -9.56 10.03 15.22
C PRO A 35 -8.74 11.19 14.62
N GLN A 36 -8.50 12.22 15.42
CA GLN A 36 -7.56 13.27 15.04
C GLN A 36 -6.14 12.72 15.10
N ILE A 37 -5.49 12.63 13.93
CA ILE A 37 -4.09 12.18 13.80
C ILE A 37 -3.20 13.40 13.58
N ASN A 38 -2.08 13.48 14.29
CA ASN A 38 -1.07 14.50 14.04
C ASN A 38 -0.17 14.09 12.85
N ALA A 39 -0.65 14.34 11.63
CA ALA A 39 0.07 14.13 10.37
C ALA A 39 -0.38 15.19 9.35
N SER A 40 0.35 15.36 8.25
CA SER A 40 -0.11 16.21 7.14
C SER A 40 -1.17 15.51 6.29
N SER A 41 -0.91 14.26 5.92
CA SER A 41 -1.83 13.39 5.17
C SER A 41 -1.85 11.96 5.74
N TYR A 42 -2.93 11.24 5.52
CA TYR A 42 -3.03 9.80 5.80
C TYR A 42 -4.20 9.17 5.03
N ILE A 43 -4.12 7.86 4.85
CA ILE A 43 -5.23 7.03 4.36
C ILE A 43 -5.28 5.73 5.17
N LEU A 44 -6.48 5.28 5.50
CA LEU A 44 -6.77 3.97 6.05
C LEU A 44 -7.78 3.30 5.12
N MET A 45 -7.41 2.14 4.59
CA MET A 45 -8.19 1.44 3.57
C MET A 45 -8.29 -0.04 3.93
N ASP A 46 -9.45 -0.64 3.70
CA ASP A 46 -9.60 -2.09 3.73
C ASP A 46 -8.98 -2.72 2.48
N PHE A 47 -8.07 -3.67 2.68
CA PHE A 47 -7.32 -4.30 1.58
C PHE A 47 -8.20 -5.08 0.60
N ASN A 48 -9.21 -5.80 1.10
CA ASN A 48 -10.00 -6.71 0.26
C ASN A 48 -11.01 -5.96 -0.62
N THR A 49 -11.55 -4.85 -0.12
CA THR A 49 -12.62 -4.09 -0.77
C THR A 49 -12.15 -2.79 -1.39
N GLY A 50 -10.98 -2.28 -1.00
CA GLY A 50 -10.52 -0.94 -1.35
C GLY A 50 -11.31 0.19 -0.67
N THR A 51 -12.19 -0.14 0.30
CA THR A 51 -13.00 0.86 0.99
C THR A 51 -12.11 1.75 1.85
N VAL A 52 -12.13 3.06 1.58
CA VAL A 52 -11.50 4.05 2.46
C VAL A 52 -12.30 4.19 3.74
N LEU A 53 -11.65 3.92 4.88
CA LEU A 53 -12.25 3.98 6.22
C LEU A 53 -11.98 5.32 6.90
N ALA A 54 -10.85 5.95 6.60
CA ALA A 54 -10.49 7.29 7.06
C ALA A 54 -9.40 7.88 6.16
N GLU A 55 -9.44 9.19 5.94
CA GLU A 55 -8.48 9.88 5.10
C GLU A 55 -8.29 11.34 5.50
N ARG A 56 -7.14 11.91 5.13
CA ARG A 56 -6.88 13.35 5.11
C ARG A 56 -5.86 13.67 4.04
N GLU A 57 -6.17 14.63 3.18
CA GLU A 57 -5.24 15.19 2.18
C GLU A 57 -4.53 14.10 1.34
N ILE A 58 -5.27 13.09 0.86
CA ILE A 58 -4.67 11.90 0.22
C ILE A 58 -4.11 12.16 -1.18
N ASP A 59 -4.60 13.18 -1.87
CA ASP A 59 -4.13 13.59 -3.20
C ASP A 59 -3.06 14.70 -3.14
N SER A 60 -2.72 15.17 -1.93
CA SER A 60 -1.68 16.17 -1.75
C SER A 60 -0.31 15.58 -2.09
N ARG A 61 0.45 16.27 -2.93
CA ARG A 61 1.84 15.88 -3.23
C ARG A 61 2.71 16.07 -2.00
N VAL A 62 3.37 14.99 -1.59
CA VAL A 62 4.30 14.95 -0.46
C VAL A 62 5.60 14.28 -0.89
N GLU A 63 6.71 14.65 -0.24
CA GLU A 63 7.98 13.95 -0.44
C GLU A 63 7.89 12.56 0.21
N PRO A 64 7.99 11.46 -0.57
CA PRO A 64 7.81 10.10 -0.03
C PRO A 64 9.01 9.63 0.80
N ALA A 65 10.19 10.27 0.62
CA ALA A 65 11.46 9.77 1.13
C ALA A 65 11.60 8.26 0.80
N SER A 66 12.06 7.43 1.74
CA SER A 66 12.27 6.00 1.49
C SER A 66 11.00 5.17 1.26
N LEU A 67 9.79 5.75 1.30
CA LEU A 67 8.60 5.06 0.77
C LEU A 67 8.73 4.78 -0.73
N THR A 68 9.57 5.53 -1.46
CA THR A 68 9.98 5.24 -2.84
C THR A 68 10.39 3.78 -3.04
N LYS A 69 11.07 3.19 -2.04
CA LYS A 69 11.57 1.80 -2.12
C LYS A 69 10.47 0.75 -2.16
N LEU A 70 9.22 1.09 -1.83
CA LEU A 70 8.09 0.20 -2.06
C LEU A 70 7.85 -0.01 -3.57
N MET A 71 8.01 1.04 -4.38
CA MET A 71 7.97 0.90 -5.84
C MET A 71 9.21 0.17 -6.35
N THR A 72 10.41 0.46 -5.82
CA THR A 72 11.64 -0.29 -6.16
C THR A 72 11.45 -1.80 -5.91
N ALA A 73 10.92 -2.17 -4.75
CA ALA A 73 10.61 -3.56 -4.41
C ALA A 73 9.54 -4.14 -5.36
N TYR A 74 8.47 -3.39 -5.65
CA TYR A 74 7.41 -3.83 -6.56
C TYR A 74 7.97 -4.19 -7.95
N VAL A 75 8.79 -3.31 -8.54
CA VAL A 75 9.41 -3.56 -9.86
C VAL A 75 10.33 -4.78 -9.83
N ILE A 76 11.15 -4.93 -8.79
CA ILE A 76 12.04 -6.10 -8.66
C ILE A 76 11.23 -7.39 -8.50
N PHE A 77 10.19 -7.40 -7.66
CA PHE A 77 9.33 -8.57 -7.51
C PHE A 77 8.55 -8.89 -8.79
N LYS A 78 8.16 -7.88 -9.58
CA LYS A 78 7.58 -8.10 -10.92
C LYS A 78 8.57 -8.77 -11.87
N ALA A 79 9.81 -8.31 -11.92
CA ALA A 79 10.84 -8.96 -12.73
C ALA A 79 11.10 -10.42 -12.30
N ILE A 80 11.02 -10.71 -11.00
CA ILE A 80 11.14 -12.09 -10.48
C ILE A 80 9.92 -12.94 -10.87
N GLU A 81 8.71 -12.39 -10.73
CA GLU A 81 7.46 -13.06 -11.15
C GLU A 81 7.45 -13.37 -12.65
N GLU A 82 8.01 -12.48 -13.47
CA GLU A 82 8.12 -12.61 -14.93
C GLU A 82 9.37 -13.39 -15.40
N GLU A 83 10.06 -14.04 -14.46
CA GLU A 83 11.26 -14.86 -14.70
C GLU A 83 12.42 -14.11 -15.39
N GLN A 84 12.42 -12.77 -15.35
CA GLN A 84 13.52 -11.92 -15.83
C GLN A 84 14.67 -11.82 -14.83
N MET A 85 14.38 -12.14 -13.56
CA MET A 85 15.31 -12.07 -12.45
C MET A 85 15.06 -13.27 -11.51
N SER A 86 16.07 -13.73 -10.79
CA SER A 86 15.96 -14.80 -9.79
C SER A 86 16.51 -14.35 -8.45
N LEU A 87 15.85 -14.75 -7.36
CA LEU A 87 16.34 -14.53 -5.99
C LEU A 87 17.76 -15.07 -5.73
N ASN A 88 18.19 -16.07 -6.50
CA ASN A 88 19.48 -16.74 -6.33
C ASN A 88 20.58 -16.18 -7.22
N GLU A 89 20.28 -15.33 -8.19
CA GLU A 89 21.31 -14.77 -9.05
C GLU A 89 22.16 -13.73 -8.28
N LEU A 90 23.38 -13.54 -8.76
CA LEU A 90 24.36 -12.64 -8.14
C LEU A 90 24.36 -11.30 -8.87
N VAL A 91 24.32 -10.23 -8.09
CA VAL A 91 24.41 -8.84 -8.53
C VAL A 91 25.82 -8.32 -8.23
N LEU A 92 26.48 -7.79 -9.26
CA LEU A 92 27.76 -7.11 -9.10
C LEU A 92 27.55 -5.70 -8.53
N VAL A 93 28.14 -5.42 -7.38
CA VAL A 93 28.02 -4.12 -6.73
C VAL A 93 28.90 -3.09 -7.42
N SER A 94 28.28 -2.04 -7.95
CA SER A 94 28.99 -0.94 -8.60
C SER A 94 29.56 0.06 -7.60
N GLU A 95 30.52 0.87 -8.06
CA GLU A 95 31.02 2.02 -7.28
C GLU A 95 29.90 3.03 -7.00
N ARG A 96 28.91 3.14 -7.90
CA ARG A 96 27.79 4.06 -7.74
C ARG A 96 26.85 3.62 -6.62
N ALA A 97 26.52 2.32 -6.56
CA ALA A 97 25.73 1.74 -5.48
C ALA A 97 26.42 1.96 -4.12
N TRP A 98 27.71 1.65 -4.02
CA TRP A 98 28.50 1.84 -2.80
C TRP A 98 28.61 3.30 -2.34
N ARG A 99 28.67 4.25 -3.27
CA ARG A 99 28.74 5.69 -2.97
C ARG A 99 27.43 6.29 -2.46
N THR A 100 26.30 5.60 -2.57
CA THR A 100 25.00 6.13 -2.12
C THR A 100 25.05 6.54 -0.65
N GLU A 101 24.58 7.74 -0.31
CA GLU A 101 24.53 8.20 1.08
C GLU A 101 23.24 7.74 1.77
N GLY A 102 23.12 7.94 3.08
CA GLY A 102 21.94 7.53 3.86
C GLY A 102 22.03 6.11 4.41
N SER A 103 20.89 5.44 4.58
CA SER A 103 20.82 4.07 5.07
C SER A 103 21.51 3.10 4.11
N ARG A 104 22.22 2.10 4.64
CA ARG A 104 23.05 1.16 3.87
C ARG A 104 22.94 -0.26 4.40
N MET A 105 23.15 -1.22 3.50
CA MET A 105 23.39 -2.63 3.81
C MET A 105 24.88 -2.92 4.08
N PHE A 106 25.77 -1.99 3.69
CA PHE A 106 27.23 -2.09 3.83
C PHE A 106 27.87 -3.11 2.87
N ILE A 107 27.39 -3.15 1.62
CA ILE A 107 27.99 -3.93 0.52
C ILE A 107 29.21 -3.18 -0.06
N GLU A 108 30.26 -3.89 -0.49
CA GLU A 108 31.49 -3.28 -1.02
C GLU A 108 31.55 -3.32 -2.56
N VAL A 109 32.31 -2.40 -3.16
CA VAL A 109 32.49 -2.35 -4.62
C VAL A 109 33.14 -3.63 -5.14
N GLY A 110 32.53 -4.25 -6.15
CA GLY A 110 33.01 -5.48 -6.75
C GLY A 110 32.51 -6.76 -6.07
N ASP A 111 31.79 -6.65 -4.96
CA ASP A 111 31.10 -7.79 -4.36
C ASP A 111 30.06 -8.37 -5.32
N GLN A 112 29.82 -9.67 -5.20
CA GLN A 112 28.70 -10.36 -5.83
C GLN A 112 27.71 -10.80 -4.74
N VAL A 113 26.57 -10.13 -4.68
CA VAL A 113 25.57 -10.33 -3.62
C VAL A 113 24.30 -10.91 -4.24
N ARG A 114 23.67 -11.89 -3.57
CA ARG A 114 22.41 -12.48 -4.08
C ARG A 114 21.29 -11.44 -4.08
N VAL A 115 20.39 -11.52 -5.06
CA VAL A 115 19.19 -10.69 -5.12
C VAL A 115 18.35 -10.77 -3.83
N ASP A 116 18.17 -11.97 -3.25
CA ASP A 116 17.47 -12.16 -1.97
C ASP A 116 18.11 -11.38 -0.81
N ASP A 117 19.44 -11.35 -0.74
CA ASP A 117 20.16 -10.62 0.30
C ASP A 117 20.04 -9.10 0.10
N LEU A 118 20.17 -8.61 -1.13
CA LEU A 118 19.96 -7.20 -1.46
C LEU A 118 18.52 -6.75 -1.16
N LEU A 119 17.52 -7.57 -1.50
CA LEU A 119 16.12 -7.29 -1.15
C LEU A 119 15.94 -7.17 0.37
N ARG A 120 16.57 -8.06 1.16
CA ARG A 120 16.55 -7.95 2.63
C ARG A 120 17.23 -6.68 3.12
N GLY A 121 18.38 -6.31 2.56
CA GLY A 121 19.07 -5.05 2.88
C GLY A 121 18.19 -3.83 2.60
N MET A 122 17.57 -3.79 1.43
CA MET A 122 16.67 -2.72 1.04
C MET A 122 15.40 -2.66 1.90
N ILE A 123 14.72 -3.79 2.13
CA ILE A 123 13.42 -3.81 2.82
C ILE A 123 13.57 -3.61 4.33
N ILE A 124 14.58 -4.26 4.94
CA ILE A 124 14.75 -4.26 6.40
C ILE A 124 15.53 -3.02 6.85
N GLN A 125 16.60 -2.67 6.15
CA GLN A 125 17.50 -1.57 6.54
C GLN A 125 17.23 -0.28 5.76
N SER A 126 16.33 -0.30 4.76
CA SER A 126 16.17 0.81 3.82
C SER A 126 17.47 1.15 3.08
N GLY A 127 18.34 0.15 2.85
CA GLY A 127 19.66 0.34 2.24
C GLY A 127 19.60 0.90 0.82
N ASN A 128 20.12 2.12 0.62
CA ASN A 128 20.20 2.81 -0.67
C ASN A 128 21.19 2.12 -1.62
N ASP A 129 22.27 1.60 -1.07
CA ASP A 129 23.28 0.81 -1.79
C ASP A 129 22.65 -0.43 -2.43
N ALA A 130 21.83 -1.16 -1.67
CA ALA A 130 21.09 -2.30 -2.17
C ALA A 130 20.04 -1.91 -3.22
N SER A 131 19.29 -0.82 -3.00
CA SER A 131 18.32 -0.31 -3.99
C SER A 131 18.97 0.02 -5.33
N VAL A 132 20.11 0.73 -5.30
CA VAL A 132 20.82 1.12 -6.52
C VAL A 132 21.44 -0.09 -7.22
N ALA A 133 22.04 -1.03 -6.47
CA ALA A 133 22.59 -2.25 -7.05
C ALA A 133 21.51 -3.09 -7.76
N LEU A 134 20.35 -3.28 -7.13
CA LEU A 134 19.21 -3.98 -7.74
C LEU A 134 18.69 -3.26 -9.00
N ALA A 135 18.59 -1.94 -8.94
CA ALA A 135 18.13 -1.12 -10.06
C ALA A 135 19.07 -1.21 -11.27
N GLU A 136 20.38 -1.15 -11.03
CA GLU A 136 21.40 -1.32 -12.08
C GLU A 136 21.38 -2.70 -12.68
N HIS A 137 21.24 -3.74 -11.87
CA HIS A 137 21.23 -5.11 -12.36
C HIS A 137 20.04 -5.36 -13.28
N LEU A 138 18.84 -4.90 -12.89
CA LEU A 138 17.64 -5.13 -13.68
C LEU A 138 17.60 -4.27 -14.96
N ALA A 139 17.91 -2.98 -14.85
CA ALA A 139 17.64 -2.01 -15.93
C ALA A 139 18.90 -1.44 -16.60
N GLY A 140 20.09 -1.89 -16.19
CA GLY A 140 21.40 -1.40 -16.65
C GLY A 140 21.81 -0.04 -16.07
N SER A 141 20.86 0.77 -15.60
CA SER A 141 21.13 2.03 -14.88
C SER A 141 19.94 2.42 -14.00
N GLU A 142 20.18 3.22 -12.96
CA GLU A 142 19.10 3.74 -12.12
C GLU A 142 18.15 4.66 -12.89
N ALA A 143 18.64 5.44 -13.86
CA ALA A 143 17.78 6.28 -14.68
C ALA A 143 16.80 5.44 -15.53
N ALA A 144 17.29 4.34 -16.13
CA ALA A 144 16.42 3.40 -16.83
C ALA A 144 15.44 2.70 -15.87
N PHE A 145 15.88 2.38 -14.65
CA PHE A 145 15.01 1.82 -13.63
C PHE A 145 13.92 2.79 -13.18
N ALA A 146 14.22 4.08 -13.01
CA ALA A 146 13.21 5.10 -12.71
C ALA A 146 12.12 5.20 -13.79
N ASN A 147 12.48 4.98 -15.06
CA ASN A 147 11.48 4.87 -16.14
C ASN A 147 10.58 3.64 -15.97
N LEU A 148 11.11 2.50 -15.51
CA LEU A 148 10.30 1.32 -15.17
C LEU A 148 9.38 1.61 -13.98
N MET A 149 9.87 2.29 -12.95
CA MET A 149 9.04 2.71 -11.81
C MET A 149 7.88 3.61 -12.27
N MET A 150 8.16 4.56 -13.17
CA MET A 150 7.12 5.39 -13.79
C MET A 150 6.12 4.59 -14.62
N TYR A 151 6.59 3.62 -15.39
CA TYR A 151 5.74 2.72 -16.16
C TYR A 151 4.77 1.94 -15.26
N TYR A 152 5.27 1.33 -14.18
CA TYR A 152 4.40 0.61 -13.24
C TYR A 152 3.50 1.54 -12.44
N ALA A 153 3.93 2.76 -12.12
CA ALA A 153 3.07 3.77 -11.49
C ALA A 153 1.84 4.08 -12.37
N ASP A 154 2.02 4.21 -13.68
CA ASP A 154 0.93 4.42 -14.64
C ASP A 154 -0.02 3.22 -14.69
N LEU A 155 0.52 1.99 -14.78
CA LEU A 155 -0.27 0.77 -14.74
C LEU A 155 -1.10 0.60 -13.46
N LEU A 156 -0.58 1.08 -12.34
CA LEU A 156 -1.26 1.05 -11.04
C LEU A 156 -2.22 2.23 -10.83
N GLY A 157 -2.31 3.17 -11.78
CA GLY A 157 -3.15 4.36 -11.69
C GLY A 157 -2.65 5.42 -10.69
N MET A 158 -1.35 5.41 -10.36
CA MET A 158 -0.73 6.31 -9.38
C MET A 158 -0.46 7.71 -9.97
N THR A 159 -1.52 8.41 -10.37
CA THR A 159 -1.43 9.72 -11.06
C THR A 159 -0.79 10.84 -10.23
N GLY A 160 -0.75 10.70 -8.91
CA GLY A 160 -0.09 11.61 -7.97
C GLY A 160 1.41 11.37 -7.79
N SER A 161 1.98 10.30 -8.36
CA SER A 161 3.36 9.88 -8.12
C SER A 161 4.29 10.17 -9.30
N SER A 162 5.56 10.46 -8.99
CA SER A 162 6.64 10.55 -9.97
C SER A 162 7.92 10.05 -9.34
N PHE A 163 8.68 9.23 -10.06
CA PHE A 163 9.90 8.57 -9.60
C PHE A 163 11.08 9.01 -10.46
N MET A 164 12.15 9.45 -9.79
CA MET A 164 13.38 9.91 -10.45
C MET A 164 14.61 9.04 -10.15
N ASN A 165 14.51 8.17 -9.14
CA ASN A 165 15.59 7.30 -8.67
C ASN A 165 15.00 6.11 -7.88
N ALA A 166 15.84 5.17 -7.45
CA ALA A 166 15.42 3.94 -6.77
C ALA A 166 15.32 4.05 -5.22
N THR A 167 15.55 5.23 -4.63
CA THR A 167 15.79 5.41 -3.18
C THR A 167 14.79 6.29 -2.45
#